data_AF-A0A1E7MXF3-F1
#
_entry.id   AF-A0A1E7MXF3-F1
#
_cell.length_a   1.000
_cell.length_b   1.000
_cell.length_c   1.000
_cell.angle_alpha   90.00
_cell.angle_beta   90.00
_cell.angle_gamma   90.00
#
_symmetry.space_group_name_H-M   'P 1'
#
loop_
_entity.id
_entity.type
_entity.pdbx_description
1 polymer ?
#
loop_
_entity_poly.entity_id
_entity_poly.type
_entity_poly.pdbx_seq_one_letter_code
_entity_poly.pdbx_strand_id
1 'polypeptide(L)'
;MEVLCPLCRVPADRESLGCPSCREDLGVLFRLRYSARIDYNRALEALAAGDGALALGLLHRAVAAEPGLEPARELLESLSVSGPAGSASGSAPMASERDTPSE
;
A
#
# COMPACT_ATOMS: atom_id res chain seq x y z
N MET A 1 8.47 13.92 -16.48
CA MET A 1 7.74 13.39 -17.66
C MET A 1 6.29 13.80 -17.52
N GLU A 2 5.73 14.44 -18.55
CA GLU A 2 4.38 15.04 -18.55
C GLU A 2 3.32 14.08 -19.11
N VAL A 3 2.06 14.29 -18.72
CA VAL A 3 0.88 13.64 -19.33
C VAL A 3 0.44 14.51 -20.51
N LEU A 4 0.41 13.93 -21.72
CA LEU A 4 -0.04 14.62 -22.92
C LEU A 4 -1.49 14.25 -23.22
N CYS A 5 -2.28 15.23 -23.67
CA CYS A 5 -3.59 14.96 -24.23
C CYS A 5 -3.44 14.06 -25.47
N PRO A 6 -4.16 12.93 -25.56
CA PRO A 6 -4.05 12.03 -26.71
C PRO A 6 -4.60 12.64 -28.00
N LEU A 7 -5.55 13.58 -27.88
CA LEU A 7 -6.17 14.28 -29.01
C LEU A 7 -5.31 15.46 -29.49
N CYS A 8 -4.93 16.35 -28.57
CA CYS A 8 -4.24 17.60 -28.92
C CYS A 8 -2.72 17.50 -28.89
N ARG A 9 -2.15 16.47 -28.27
CA ARG A 9 -0.69 16.31 -28.02
C ARG A 9 -0.06 17.43 -27.18
N VAL A 10 -0.88 18.27 -26.56
CA VAL A 10 -0.46 19.34 -25.65
C VAL A 10 -0.36 18.78 -24.22
N PRO A 11 0.61 19.25 -23.40
CA PRO A 11 0.67 18.93 -21.98
C PRO A 11 -0.63 19.25 -21.26
N ALA A 12 -1.02 18.36 -20.35
CA ALA A 12 -2.14 18.60 -19.45
C ALA A 12 -1.83 19.75 -18.49
N ASP A 13 -2.86 20.53 -18.16
CA ASP A 13 -2.79 21.45 -17.04
C ASP A 13 -2.71 20.66 -15.73
N ARG A 14 -1.79 21.04 -14.83
CA ARG A 14 -1.44 20.22 -13.65
C ARG A 14 -2.39 20.43 -12.47
N GLU A 15 -3.12 21.54 -12.45
CA GLU A 15 -4.07 21.85 -11.39
C GLU A 15 -5.45 21.26 -11.69
N SER A 16 -5.95 21.52 -12.91
CA SER A 16 -7.24 21.01 -13.37
C SER A 16 -7.20 19.57 -13.88
N LEU A 17 -6.01 19.04 -14.18
CA LEU A 17 -5.79 17.76 -14.85
C LEU A 17 -6.46 17.66 -16.24
N GLY A 18 -6.89 18.80 -16.80
CA GLY A 18 -7.55 18.87 -18.10
C GLY A 18 -6.59 19.23 -19.24
N CYS A 19 -7.01 19.01 -20.48
CA CYS A 19 -6.32 19.57 -21.63
C CYS A 19 -6.63 21.07 -21.77
N PRO A 20 -5.62 21.97 -21.82
CA PRO A 20 -5.88 23.40 -21.97
C PRO A 20 -6.49 23.78 -23.33
N SER A 21 -6.35 22.92 -24.35
CA SER A 21 -6.86 23.17 -25.71
C SER A 21 -8.29 22.67 -25.91
N CYS A 22 -8.55 21.39 -25.64
CA CYS A 22 -9.87 20.78 -25.90
C CYS A 22 -10.73 20.59 -24.64
N ARG A 23 -10.20 20.91 -23.45
CA ARG A 23 -10.85 20.73 -22.14
C ARG A 23 -11.22 19.30 -21.76
N GLU A 24 -10.69 18.30 -22.47
CA GLU A 24 -10.83 16.90 -22.09
C GLU A 24 -10.28 16.67 -20.67
N ASP A 25 -10.98 15.89 -19.85
CA ASP A 25 -10.51 15.45 -18.53
C ASP A 25 -9.45 14.35 -18.70
N LEU A 26 -8.23 14.61 -18.25
CA LEU A 26 -7.12 13.67 -18.36
C LEU A 26 -6.81 12.98 -17.02
N GLY A 27 -7.67 13.10 -16.00
CA GLY A 27 -7.47 12.55 -14.67
C GLY A 27 -7.23 11.04 -14.66
N VAL A 28 -7.87 10.28 -15.56
CA VAL A 28 -7.60 8.84 -15.72
C VAL A 28 -6.15 8.59 -16.14
N LEU A 29 -5.62 9.39 -17.07
CA LEU A 29 -4.24 9.24 -17.54
C LEU A 29 -3.24 9.58 -16.45
N PHE A 30 -3.53 10.60 -15.63
CA PHE A 30 -2.76 10.87 -14.42
C PHE A 30 -2.77 9.70 -13.45
N ARG A 31 -3.95 9.12 -13.16
CA ARG A 31 -4.05 7.95 -12.28
C ARG A 31 -3.25 6.76 -12.79
N LEU A 32 -3.25 6.50 -14.09
CA LEU A 32 -2.43 5.45 -14.69
C LEU A 32 -0.93 5.78 -14.55
N ARG A 33 -0.54 7.02 -14.89
CA ARG A 33 0.86 7.47 -14.89
C ARG A 33 1.49 7.49 -13.51
N TYR A 34 0.70 7.79 -12.48
CA TYR A 34 1.13 7.92 -11.08
C TYR A 34 0.59 6.79 -10.21
N SER A 35 0.10 5.69 -10.80
CA SER A 35 -0.50 4.55 -10.11
C SER A 35 0.39 4.00 -9.01
N ALA A 36 1.69 3.84 -9.27
CA ALA A 36 2.66 3.36 -8.28
C ALA A 36 2.72 4.25 -7.02
N ARG A 37 2.72 5.58 -7.20
CA ARG A 37 2.77 6.54 -6.09
C ARG A 37 1.45 6.61 -5.34
N ILE A 38 0.33 6.49 -6.06
CA ILE A 38 -1.00 6.41 -5.46
C ILE A 38 -1.10 5.14 -4.60
N ASP A 39 -0.67 4.00 -5.11
CA ASP A 39 -0.67 2.73 -4.37
C ASP A 39 0.28 2.80 -3.16
N TYR A 40 1.47 3.37 -3.31
CA TYR A 40 2.39 3.62 -2.19
C TYR A 40 1.75 4.48 -1.09
N ASN A 41 1.15 5.63 -1.43
CA ASN A 41 0.51 6.49 -0.45
C ASN A 41 -0.65 5.78 0.26
N ARG A 42 -1.46 5.02 -0.47
CA ARG A 42 -2.53 4.20 0.12
C ARG A 42 -1.98 3.11 1.03
N ALA A 43 -0.80 2.56 0.74
CA ALA A 43 -0.17 1.60 1.64
C ALA A 43 0.20 2.24 2.98
N LEU A 44 0.69 3.48 2.97
CA LEU A 44 0.96 4.24 4.19
C LEU A 44 -0.32 4.47 5.01
N GLU A 45 -1.43 4.83 4.34
CA GLU A 45 -2.74 4.98 4.97
C GLU A 45 -3.22 3.65 5.58
N ALA A 46 -3.08 2.53 4.87
CA ALA A 46 -3.43 1.20 5.36
C ALA A 46 -2.60 0.79 6.58
N LEU A 47 -1.28 1.06 6.58
CA LEU A 47 -0.42 0.83 7.74
C LEU A 47 -0.85 1.66 8.96
N ALA A 48 -1.17 2.94 8.75
CA ALA A 48 -1.67 3.80 9.82
C ALA A 48 -3.01 3.30 10.39
N ALA A 49 -3.83 2.65 9.57
CA ALA A 49 -5.07 2.00 9.97
C ALA A 49 -4.88 0.58 10.56
N GLY A 50 -3.65 0.04 10.57
CA GLY A 50 -3.34 -1.31 11.04
C GLY A 50 -3.64 -2.43 10.05
N ASP A 51 -4.01 -2.12 8.80
CA ASP A 51 -4.27 -3.11 7.75
C ASP A 51 -2.99 -3.47 7.00
N GLY A 52 -2.17 -4.32 7.62
CA GLY A 52 -0.91 -4.77 7.04
C GLY A 52 -1.07 -5.60 5.75
N ALA A 53 -2.17 -6.35 5.62
CA ALA A 53 -2.41 -7.19 4.44
C ALA A 53 -2.72 -6.34 3.21
N LEU A 54 -3.57 -5.32 3.36
CA LEU A 54 -3.84 -4.34 2.31
C LEU A 54 -2.58 -3.56 1.95
N ALA A 55 -1.81 -3.12 2.95
CA ALA A 55 -0.56 -2.40 2.73
C ALA A 55 0.45 -3.22 1.90
N LEU A 56 0.65 -4.51 2.23
CA LEU A 56 1.53 -5.40 1.47
C LEU A 56 1.07 -5.55 0.02
N GLY A 57 -0.22 -5.78 -0.21
CA GLY A 57 -0.78 -5.87 -1.56
C GLY A 57 -0.55 -4.61 -2.38
N LEU A 58 -0.75 -3.44 -1.77
CA LEU A 58 -0.51 -2.13 -2.40
C LEU A 58 0.97 -1.90 -2.74
N LEU A 59 1.88 -2.25 -1.83
CA LEU A 59 3.33 -2.09 -2.05
C LEU A 59 3.83 -2.99 -3.19
N HIS A 60 3.36 -4.24 -3.25
CA HIS A 60 3.69 -5.11 -4.39
C HIS A 60 3.25 -4.52 -5.72
N ARG A 61 2.04 -3.94 -5.80
CA ARG A 61 1.57 -3.26 -7.02
C ARG A 61 2.41 -2.03 -7.35
N ALA A 62 2.76 -1.23 -6.34
CA ALA A 62 3.57 -0.03 -6.52
C ALA A 62 4.95 -0.37 -7.10
N VAL A 63 5.64 -1.37 -6.54
CA VAL A 63 6.95 -1.83 -7.02
C VAL A 63 6.85 -2.47 -8.41
N ALA A 64 5.80 -3.24 -8.68
CA ALA A 64 5.60 -3.83 -10.01
C ALA A 64 5.35 -2.76 -11.09
N ALA A 65 4.65 -1.67 -10.76
CA ALA A 65 4.34 -0.59 -11.69
C ALA A 65 5.52 0.40 -11.88
N GLU A 66 6.32 0.66 -10.84
CA GLU A 66 7.50 1.53 -10.89
C GLU A 66 8.66 0.88 -10.09
N PRO A 67 9.46 -0.02 -10.70
CA PRO A 67 10.52 -0.75 -9.99
C PRO A 67 11.61 0.13 -9.37
N GLY A 68 11.78 1.36 -9.86
CA GLY A 68 12.71 2.34 -9.30
C GLY A 68 12.10 3.23 -8.20
N LEU A 69 10.88 2.95 -7.72
CA LEU A 69 10.28 3.66 -6.59
C LEU A 69 10.88 3.15 -5.28
N GLU A 70 12.11 3.58 -4.99
CA GLU A 70 12.89 3.08 -3.84
C GLU A 70 12.13 3.10 -2.50
N PRO A 71 11.37 4.15 -2.13
CA PRO A 71 10.62 4.14 -0.87
C PRO A 71 9.62 2.98 -0.74
N ALA A 72 8.99 2.58 -1.85
CA ALA A 72 8.05 1.45 -1.85
C ALA A 72 8.78 0.11 -1.69
N ARG A 73 9.97 -0.03 -2.29
CA ARG A 73 10.81 -1.22 -2.17
C ARG A 73 11.35 -1.38 -0.75
N GLU A 74 11.93 -0.34 -0.19
CA GLU A 74 12.47 -0.33 1.17
C GLU A 74 11.38 -0.67 2.20
N LEU A 75 10.20 -0.06 2.05
CA LEU A 75 9.07 -0.35 2.93
C LEU A 75 8.59 -1.80 2.80
N LEU A 76 8.46 -2.33 1.58
CA LEU A 76 8.09 -3.72 1.35
C LEU A 76 9.10 -4.71 1.98
N GLU A 77 10.39 -4.44 1.83
CA GLU A 77 11.47 -5.24 2.42
C GLU A 77 11.38 -5.22 3.96
N SER A 78 11.19 -4.05 4.57
CA SER A 78 11.07 -3.92 6.04
C SER A 78 9.90 -4.73 6.61
N LEU A 79 8.73 -4.68 5.97
CA LEU A 79 7.54 -5.42 6.41
C LEU A 79 7.72 -6.94 6.24
N SER A 80 8.47 -7.36 5.22
CA SER A 80 8.77 -8.77 4.96
C SER A 80 9.73 -9.36 6.00
N VAL A 81 10.69 -8.55 6.49
CA VAL A 81 11.64 -8.95 7.55
C VAL A 81 10.97 -9.00 8.91
N SER A 82 9.99 -8.13 9.17
CA SER A 82 9.26 -8.12 10.45
C SER A 82 8.30 -9.30 10.62
N GLY A 83 7.87 -9.97 9.53
CA GLY A 83 6.94 -11.10 9.56
C GLY A 83 5.60 -10.78 10.25
N PRO A 84 4.61 -11.67 10.21
CA PRO A 84 3.42 -11.51 11.03
C PRO A 84 3.82 -11.76 12.49
N ALA A 85 4.16 -10.70 13.24
CA ALA A 85 4.22 -10.71 14.68
C ALA A 85 2.80 -10.89 15.23
N GLY A 86 2.32 -12.12 15.18
CA GLY A 86 0.98 -12.51 15.57
C GLY A 86 0.90 -14.01 15.81
N SER A 87 1.74 -14.53 16.71
CA SER A 87 1.53 -15.80 17.44
C SER A 87 2.62 -16.00 18.49
N ALA A 88 2.48 -15.39 19.67
CA ALA A 88 3.13 -15.86 20.89
C ALA A 88 2.10 -15.87 22.02
N SER A 89 1.32 -16.97 22.02
CA SER A 89 0.92 -17.74 23.19
C SER A 89 0.57 -16.96 24.46
N GLY A 90 -0.73 -16.71 24.64
CA GLY A 90 -1.30 -16.66 25.99
C GLY A 90 -1.16 -18.02 26.65
N SER A 91 -0.06 -18.24 27.37
CA SER A 91 0.05 -19.33 28.33
C SER A 91 -0.42 -18.79 29.69
N ALA A 92 -1.72 -18.91 29.95
CA ALA A 92 -2.24 -18.84 31.31
C ALA A 92 -1.83 -20.12 32.07
N PRO A 93 -1.46 -20.04 33.35
CA PRO A 93 -0.91 -21.16 34.11
C PRO A 93 -2.00 -22.20 34.39
N MET A 94 -1.67 -23.48 34.20
CA MET A 94 -2.46 -24.59 34.71
C MET A 94 -2.46 -24.54 36.24
N ALA A 95 -3.59 -24.11 36.82
CA ALA A 95 -3.98 -24.47 38.17
C ALA A 95 -5.11 -25.50 38.06
N SER A 96 -4.82 -26.74 38.41
CA SER A 96 -5.84 -27.73 38.78
C SER A 96 -5.22 -28.64 39.81
N GLU A 97 -5.34 -28.20 41.06
CA GLU A 97 -5.53 -29.06 42.23
C GLU A 97 -6.46 -30.22 41.85
N ARG A 98 -5.98 -31.45 42.09
CA ARG A 98 -6.87 -32.56 42.42
C ARG A 98 -6.35 -33.18 43.70
N ASP A 99 -7.01 -32.79 44.78
CA ASP A 99 -7.25 -33.62 45.95
C ASP A 99 -7.45 -35.09 45.57
N THR A 100 -6.72 -35.97 46.23
CA THR A 100 -7.09 -37.39 46.33
C THR A 100 -6.89 -37.79 47.78
N PRO A 101 -7.96 -37.93 48.59
CA PRO A 101 -7.91 -38.74 49.78
C PRO A 101 -8.24 -40.19 49.39
N SER A 102 -7.51 -41.16 49.94
CA SER A 102 -7.97 -42.54 50.02
C SER A 102 -7.39 -43.20 51.26
N GLU A 103 -8.27 -43.95 51.89
CA GLU A 103 -8.22 -44.62 53.20
C GLU A 103 -7.15 -45.72 53.33
#